data_AF-A0A438N8U6-F1
#
_entry.id   AF-A0A438N8U6-F1
#
_cell.length_a   1.000
_cell.length_b   1.000
_cell.length_c   1.000
_cell.angle_alpha   90.00
_cell.angle_beta   90.00
_cell.angle_gamma   90.00
#
_symmetry.space_group_name_H-M   'P 1'
#
loop_
_entity.id
_entity.type
_entity.pdbx_description
1 polymer ?
#
loop_
_entity_poly.entity_id
_entity_poly.type
_entity_poly.pdbx_seq_one_letter_code
_entity_poly.pdbx_strand_id
1 'polypeptide(L)'
;MALVAGPGIGGSHATDDTLSSELRLAVDQHVRYIQSLDSRKDEMDYWLTEHLRLNGVYWGLTALHLLGRPDALPPDMTLQFVLACQNVDGGFGAAPGHDSHMLYTSEKGGGKRLQPVSASTPSTPANPSDLDLTFNRRRVSVLASLQNPDTGAFSGDEWGETDTRFLYGALNALSILDSMHVINLDKAINHVKSCLNLDGAFGFTPGAESHAGGTFTSLGALSIAGRLDLVDIDRLAAWLSERQLPSGGLNGRPEKLEDVCYSWWVLSSLAMIGRLHWINKEQLTRFILRCQDTDHGGIADRPGDMVDVFHTHFGVAGLSLLGYPGLAEVDPVYCMPKVVTQALPPNSKR
;
A
#
# COMPACT_ATOMS: atom_id res chain seq x y z
N MET A 1 -5.66 14.09 10.49
CA MET A 1 -4.60 13.27 11.11
C MET A 1 -5.18 12.10 11.88
N ALA A 2 -5.32 10.98 11.18
CA ALA A 2 -6.24 9.88 11.47
C ALA A 2 -5.74 8.85 12.50
N LEU A 3 -6.64 8.36 13.35
CA LEU A 3 -6.60 7.02 13.92
C LEU A 3 -6.46 5.96 12.84
N VAL A 4 -5.80 4.86 13.16
CA VAL A 4 -5.73 3.72 12.24
C VAL A 4 -6.91 2.77 12.41
N ALA A 5 -7.46 2.63 13.62
CA ALA A 5 -8.64 1.81 13.90
C ALA A 5 -9.81 2.68 14.35
N GLY A 6 -11.03 2.42 13.88
CA GLY A 6 -12.23 3.20 14.17
C GLY A 6 -13.31 2.44 14.91
N PRO A 7 -14.38 3.11 15.40
CA PRO A 7 -15.50 2.40 15.97
C PRO A 7 -16.18 1.65 14.83
N GLY A 8 -16.46 0.37 15.03
CA GLY A 8 -17.13 -0.45 14.04
C GLY A 8 -16.62 -1.88 14.05
N ILE A 9 -17.51 -2.79 13.70
CA ILE A 9 -17.23 -4.23 13.64
C ILE A 9 -17.63 -4.68 12.25
N GLY A 10 -16.70 -5.31 11.55
CA GLY A 10 -16.97 -5.86 10.23
C GLY A 10 -18.08 -6.90 10.31
N GLY A 11 -19.06 -6.85 9.40
CA GLY A 11 -20.14 -7.84 9.37
C GLY A 11 -21.24 -7.64 10.42
N SER A 12 -21.50 -6.39 10.83
CA SER A 12 -22.54 -5.96 11.79
C SER A 12 -23.99 -6.45 11.53
N HIS A 13 -24.25 -7.16 10.43
CA HIS A 13 -25.53 -7.85 10.13
C HIS A 13 -25.41 -9.32 9.68
N ALA A 14 -24.26 -9.98 9.84
CA ALA A 14 -24.05 -11.36 9.39
C ALA A 14 -24.38 -12.44 10.44
N THR A 15 -25.29 -12.17 11.38
CA THR A 15 -25.72 -13.15 12.40
C THR A 15 -26.83 -14.10 11.94
N ASP A 16 -27.29 -14.00 10.69
CA ASP A 16 -28.32 -14.88 10.16
C ASP A 16 -27.98 -15.32 8.74
N ASP A 17 -28.27 -16.60 8.46
CA ASP A 17 -28.08 -17.32 7.19
C ASP A 17 -28.98 -16.78 6.05
N THR A 18 -29.43 -15.52 6.18
CA THR A 18 -30.29 -14.78 5.25
C THR A 18 -29.62 -13.46 4.87
N LEU A 19 -28.39 -13.55 4.35
CA LEU A 19 -27.77 -12.43 3.66
C LEU A 19 -28.67 -11.99 2.50
N SER A 20 -29.12 -10.74 2.55
CA SER A 20 -29.77 -10.03 1.45
C SER A 20 -29.09 -10.38 0.13
N SER A 21 -29.89 -10.61 -0.92
CA SER A 21 -29.41 -11.06 -2.22
C SER A 21 -28.42 -10.13 -2.92
N GLU A 22 -28.12 -8.94 -2.38
CA GLU A 22 -27.04 -8.08 -2.85
C GLU A 22 -26.35 -7.33 -1.70
N LEU A 23 -25.34 -7.94 -1.09
CA LEU A 23 -24.30 -7.19 -0.35
C LEU A 23 -23.66 -6.18 -1.32
N ARG A 24 -23.74 -4.89 -0.99
CA ARG A 24 -23.15 -3.79 -1.76
C ARG A 24 -22.10 -3.06 -0.93
N LEU A 25 -21.17 -2.39 -1.60
CA LEU A 25 -20.15 -1.59 -0.94
C LEU A 25 -20.76 -0.31 -0.34
N ALA A 26 -20.56 -0.09 0.97
CA ALA A 26 -21.09 1.05 1.72
C ALA A 26 -20.21 2.30 1.55
N VAL A 27 -20.14 2.81 0.30
CA VAL A 27 -19.21 3.88 -0.10
C VAL A 27 -19.30 5.11 0.79
N ASP A 28 -20.50 5.64 1.03
CA ASP A 28 -20.67 6.87 1.82
C ASP A 28 -20.30 6.67 3.29
N GLN A 29 -20.51 5.48 3.83
CA GLN A 29 -20.07 5.11 5.17
C GLN A 29 -18.54 5.05 5.25
N HIS A 30 -17.88 4.42 4.28
CA HIS A 30 -16.41 4.36 4.25
C HIS A 30 -15.77 5.74 4.11
N VAL A 31 -16.37 6.64 3.33
CA VAL A 31 -15.92 8.03 3.21
C VAL A 31 -16.03 8.75 4.56
N ARG A 32 -17.19 8.65 5.24
CA ARG A 32 -17.40 9.26 6.56
C ARG A 32 -16.46 8.67 7.62
N TYR A 33 -16.25 7.36 7.59
CA TYR A 33 -15.29 6.67 8.44
C TYR A 33 -13.90 7.28 8.31
N ILE A 34 -13.35 7.36 7.10
CA ILE A 34 -12.01 7.92 6.84
C ILE A 34 -11.92 9.39 7.31
N GLN A 35 -12.95 10.19 7.07
CA GLN A 35 -13.00 11.59 7.53
C GLN A 35 -12.99 11.71 9.06
N SER A 36 -13.63 10.78 9.77
CA SER A 36 -13.77 10.79 11.23
C SER A 36 -12.50 10.37 11.98
N LEU A 37 -11.55 9.72 11.31
CA LEU A 37 -10.40 9.14 12.00
C LEU A 37 -9.55 10.21 12.73
N ASP A 38 -9.52 11.47 12.25
CA ASP A 38 -8.76 12.55 12.91
C ASP A 38 -9.46 13.19 14.11
N SER A 39 -10.77 13.01 14.26
CA SER A 39 -11.51 13.79 15.25
C SER A 39 -11.42 13.25 16.68
N ARG A 40 -10.92 12.02 16.89
CA ARG A 40 -10.99 11.34 18.19
C ARG A 40 -9.68 11.41 19.00
N LYS A 41 -9.18 12.63 19.21
CA LYS A 41 -7.90 12.92 19.89
C LYS A 41 -7.95 12.68 21.40
N ASP A 42 -9.15 12.52 21.93
CA ASP A 42 -9.48 12.19 23.31
C ASP A 42 -9.41 10.69 23.63
N GLU A 43 -9.24 9.83 22.61
CA GLU A 43 -9.14 8.38 22.78
C GLU A 43 -7.68 7.91 22.94
N MET A 44 -7.46 6.88 23.78
CA MET A 44 -6.14 6.28 23.98
C MET A 44 -5.56 5.74 22.66
N ASP A 45 -6.40 5.09 21.85
CA ASP A 45 -6.01 4.44 20.59
C ASP A 45 -5.41 5.45 19.59
N TYR A 46 -5.81 6.72 19.67
CA TYR A 46 -5.30 7.79 18.80
C TYR A 46 -3.81 8.01 19.03
N TRP A 47 -3.38 7.88 20.29
CA TRP A 47 -1.99 8.05 20.69
C TRP A 47 -1.20 6.75 20.52
N LEU A 48 -1.80 5.59 20.80
CA LEU A 48 -1.16 4.29 20.59
C LEU A 48 -0.86 4.00 19.12
N THR A 49 -1.66 4.52 18.19
CA THR A 49 -1.48 4.36 16.75
C THR A 49 -0.67 5.49 16.09
N GLU A 50 0.01 6.33 16.87
CA GLU A 50 0.81 7.44 16.34
C GLU A 50 1.87 6.98 15.33
N HIS A 51 2.51 5.84 15.62
CA HIS A 51 3.51 5.20 14.77
C HIS A 51 2.97 4.68 13.43
N LEU A 52 1.69 4.83 13.13
CA LEU A 52 1.07 4.43 11.86
C LEU A 52 0.45 5.60 11.10
N ARG A 53 0.49 6.84 11.62
CA ARG A 53 -0.34 7.95 11.13
C ARG A 53 -0.06 8.33 9.68
N LEU A 54 1.20 8.42 9.26
CA LEU A 54 1.52 8.78 7.88
C LEU A 54 1.00 7.72 6.89
N ASN A 55 1.12 6.44 7.25
CA ASN A 55 0.55 5.35 6.46
C ASN A 55 -0.98 5.36 6.52
N GLY A 56 -1.58 5.69 7.66
CA GLY A 56 -3.02 5.90 7.79
C GLY A 56 -3.55 6.98 6.84
N VAL A 57 -2.80 8.07 6.67
CA VAL A 57 -3.10 9.11 5.67
C VAL A 57 -2.99 8.55 4.25
N TYR A 58 -1.97 7.75 3.95
CA TYR A 58 -1.85 7.08 2.65
C TYR A 58 -3.04 6.16 2.36
N TRP A 59 -3.34 5.24 3.27
CA TRP A 59 -4.41 4.26 3.14
C TRP A 59 -5.76 4.96 2.94
N GLY A 60 -6.05 5.96 3.77
CA GLY A 60 -7.27 6.76 3.66
C GLY A 60 -7.37 7.51 2.34
N LEU A 61 -6.32 8.24 1.92
CA LEU A 61 -6.33 8.99 0.66
C LEU A 61 -6.51 8.07 -0.55
N THR A 62 -5.78 6.97 -0.60
CA THR A 62 -5.87 6.05 -1.73
C THR A 62 -7.25 5.39 -1.78
N ALA A 63 -7.78 4.94 -0.65
CA ALA A 63 -9.15 4.42 -0.58
C ALA A 63 -10.18 5.44 -1.10
N LEU A 64 -10.10 6.70 -0.67
CA LEU A 64 -10.99 7.77 -1.12
C LEU A 64 -10.90 8.03 -2.63
N HIS A 65 -9.69 8.00 -3.21
CA HIS A 65 -9.53 8.12 -4.67
C HIS A 65 -10.17 6.94 -5.41
N LEU A 66 -9.97 5.72 -4.92
CA LEU A 66 -10.56 4.52 -5.51
C LEU A 66 -12.10 4.51 -5.39
N LEU A 67 -12.65 5.09 -4.32
CA LEU A 67 -14.08 5.29 -4.11
C LEU A 67 -14.67 6.47 -4.91
N GLY A 68 -13.87 7.17 -5.73
CA GLY A 68 -14.34 8.31 -6.53
C GLY A 68 -14.59 9.59 -5.72
N ARG A 69 -13.95 9.73 -4.56
CA ARG A 69 -14.12 10.85 -3.62
C ARG A 69 -12.76 11.48 -3.23
N PRO A 70 -11.92 11.89 -4.21
CA PRO A 70 -10.55 12.38 -3.94
C PRO A 70 -10.52 13.62 -3.03
N ASP A 71 -11.54 14.48 -3.11
CA ASP A 71 -11.64 15.74 -2.36
C ASP A 71 -12.27 15.59 -0.96
N ALA A 72 -12.48 14.36 -0.49
CA ALA A 72 -13.13 14.11 0.80
C ALA A 72 -12.25 14.50 2.01
N LEU A 73 -10.93 14.60 1.83
CA LEU A 73 -10.02 15.15 2.84
C LEU A 73 -9.48 16.52 2.39
N PRO A 74 -9.28 17.47 3.31
CA PRO A 74 -8.77 18.80 3.00
C PRO A 74 -7.32 18.74 2.50
N PRO A 75 -7.04 19.07 1.22
CA PRO A 75 -5.72 18.84 0.62
C PRO A 75 -4.58 19.58 1.32
N ASP A 76 -4.81 20.84 1.70
CA ASP A 76 -3.78 21.68 2.33
C ASP A 76 -3.36 21.14 3.70
N MET A 77 -4.32 20.73 4.53
CA MET A 77 -4.03 20.17 5.86
C MET A 77 -3.33 18.82 5.74
N THR A 78 -3.72 18.00 4.77
CA THR A 78 -3.07 16.72 4.50
C THR A 78 -1.63 16.91 4.02
N LEU A 79 -1.40 17.83 3.09
CA LEU A 79 -0.05 18.15 2.61
C LEU A 79 0.83 18.71 3.74
N GLN A 80 0.28 19.62 4.55
CA GLN A 80 0.99 20.18 5.70
C GLN A 80 1.41 19.08 6.68
N PHE A 81 0.54 18.11 6.98
CA PHE A 81 0.88 16.98 7.85
C PHE A 81 2.00 16.13 7.25
N VAL A 82 1.88 15.73 5.98
CA VAL A 82 2.90 14.92 5.30
C VAL A 82 4.26 15.62 5.37
N LEU A 83 4.32 16.91 5.05
CA LEU A 83 5.56 17.68 5.09
C LEU A 83 6.11 17.83 6.52
N ALA A 84 5.25 17.89 7.54
CA ALA A 84 5.67 17.94 8.94
C ALA A 84 6.27 16.61 9.45
N CYS A 85 6.02 15.49 8.75
CA CYS A 85 6.65 14.20 9.05
C CYS A 85 8.05 14.06 8.43
N GLN A 86 8.51 15.00 7.60
CA GLN A 86 9.83 14.91 7.00
C GLN A 86 10.93 15.44 7.93
N ASN A 87 12.01 14.67 8.04
CA ASN A 87 13.18 15.00 8.82
C ASN A 87 14.27 15.71 8.00
N VAL A 88 15.29 16.23 8.70
CA VAL A 88 16.38 17.03 8.13
C VAL A 88 17.21 16.27 7.10
N ASP A 89 17.32 14.94 7.27
CA ASP A 89 17.97 14.00 6.35
C ASP A 89 17.21 13.85 5.03
N GLY A 90 15.93 14.25 4.97
CA GLY A 90 15.03 14.12 3.82
C GLY A 90 14.14 12.87 3.85
N GLY A 91 14.32 11.99 4.84
CA GLY A 91 13.43 10.87 5.12
C GLY A 91 12.17 11.31 5.84
N PHE A 92 11.18 10.42 5.93
CA PHE A 92 9.94 10.66 6.65
C PHE A 92 9.82 9.71 7.82
N GLY A 93 9.26 10.21 8.92
CA GLY A 93 8.81 9.41 10.06
C GLY A 93 7.30 9.15 10.03
N ALA A 94 6.82 8.34 10.98
CA ALA A 94 5.40 8.00 11.10
C ALA A 94 4.49 9.20 11.42
N ALA A 95 5.04 10.16 12.17
CA ALA A 95 4.41 11.39 12.61
C ALA A 95 5.49 12.46 12.86
N PRO A 96 5.14 13.74 13.03
CA PRO A 96 6.12 14.79 13.34
C PRO A 96 6.95 14.45 14.58
N GLY A 97 8.28 14.52 14.44
CA GLY A 97 9.23 14.20 15.50
C GLY A 97 9.61 12.72 15.62
N HIS A 98 9.12 11.85 14.73
CA HIS A 98 9.53 10.45 14.64
C HIS A 98 10.72 10.29 13.67
N ASP A 99 11.56 9.29 13.94
CA ASP A 99 12.73 8.99 13.11
C ASP A 99 12.36 8.57 11.69
N SER A 100 13.28 8.85 10.76
CA SER A 100 13.11 8.48 9.35
C SER A 100 13.12 6.98 9.18
N HIS A 101 12.17 6.46 8.41
CA HIS A 101 12.12 5.03 8.07
C HIS A 101 11.66 4.81 6.63
N MET A 102 12.12 3.73 6.01
CA MET A 102 11.85 3.36 4.62
C MET A 102 10.35 3.28 4.33
N LEU A 103 9.57 2.69 5.26
CA LEU A 103 8.12 2.54 5.10
C LEU A 103 7.39 3.88 4.91
N TYR A 104 7.81 4.93 5.63
CA TYR A 104 7.20 6.25 5.55
C TYR A 104 7.77 7.08 4.39
N THR A 105 9.06 6.88 4.10
CA THR A 105 9.78 7.63 3.06
C THR A 105 9.39 7.16 1.65
N SER A 106 9.11 5.86 1.50
CA SER A 106 8.87 5.24 0.20
C SER A 106 7.49 5.53 -0.39
N GLU A 107 6.47 5.65 0.44
CA GLU A 107 5.08 5.74 -0.01
C GLU A 107 4.72 7.07 -0.71
N LYS A 108 5.63 8.06 -0.80
CA LYS A 108 5.24 9.46 -1.07
C LYS A 108 6.13 10.19 -2.07
N GLY A 109 6.19 9.71 -3.31
CA GLY A 109 6.83 10.42 -4.42
C GLY A 109 5.98 11.51 -5.12
N GLY A 110 4.71 11.72 -4.73
CA GLY A 110 3.72 12.44 -5.56
C GLY A 110 3.24 13.82 -5.08
N GLY A 111 3.89 14.46 -4.11
CA GLY A 111 3.39 15.66 -3.40
C GLY A 111 2.97 16.86 -4.27
N LYS A 112 3.33 16.90 -5.55
CA LYS A 112 2.91 17.96 -6.49
C LYS A 112 1.88 17.56 -7.55
N ARG A 113 1.53 16.27 -7.68
CA ARG A 113 0.62 15.79 -8.75
C ARG A 113 -0.79 15.43 -8.31
N LEU A 114 -1.09 15.54 -7.01
CA LEU A 114 -2.44 15.36 -6.47
C LEU A 114 -3.22 16.68 -6.36
N GLN A 115 -2.73 17.79 -6.93
CA GLN A 115 -3.50 19.04 -6.99
C GLN A 115 -4.30 19.13 -8.30
N PRO A 116 -5.62 19.41 -8.25
CA PRO A 116 -6.26 20.13 -9.34
C PRO A 116 -5.65 21.55 -9.36
N VAL A 117 -5.12 21.95 -10.51
CA VAL A 117 -4.60 23.31 -10.73
C VAL A 117 -5.74 24.30 -10.44
N SER A 118 -5.68 25.00 -9.32
CA SER A 118 -6.52 26.16 -9.05
C SER A 118 -5.68 27.29 -8.46
N ALA A 119 -5.95 28.48 -8.98
CA ALA A 119 -5.11 29.65 -8.91
C ALA A 119 -5.21 30.41 -7.57
N SER A 120 -4.11 31.11 -7.27
CA SER A 120 -4.00 32.35 -6.46
C SER A 120 -4.17 32.26 -4.93
N THR A 121 -3.08 32.44 -4.18
CA THR A 121 -2.78 33.67 -3.40
C THR A 121 -1.41 33.58 -2.69
N PRO A 122 -0.79 34.71 -2.27
CA PRO A 122 0.66 34.83 -2.10
C PRO A 122 1.12 34.89 -0.63
N SER A 123 2.07 34.03 -0.28
CA SER A 123 3.08 34.29 0.75
C SER A 123 4.29 33.39 0.50
N THR A 124 5.35 33.98 -0.05
CA THR A 124 6.52 33.30 -0.61
C THR A 124 7.59 33.06 0.46
N PRO A 125 8.02 31.81 0.72
CA PRO A 125 9.43 31.50 0.88
C PRO A 125 10.03 31.20 -0.51
N ALA A 126 11.37 31.34 -0.62
CA ALA A 126 12.16 31.20 -1.84
C ALA A 126 11.68 30.07 -2.79
N ASN A 127 11.57 30.40 -4.08
CA ASN A 127 11.15 29.54 -5.21
C ASN A 127 10.68 28.11 -4.85
N PRO A 128 9.36 27.82 -4.93
CA PRO A 128 8.79 26.48 -4.74
C PRO A 128 9.34 25.39 -5.68
N SER A 129 10.14 25.75 -6.69
CA SER A 129 10.88 24.82 -7.56
C SER A 129 12.21 24.35 -6.95
N ASP A 130 12.91 25.21 -6.21
CA ASP A 130 14.27 24.94 -5.72
C ASP A 130 14.26 24.18 -4.39
N LEU A 131 13.24 24.46 -3.56
CA LEU A 131 12.97 23.72 -2.33
C LEU A 131 12.61 22.25 -2.63
N ASP A 132 11.78 22.05 -3.65
CA ASP A 132 11.30 20.74 -4.12
C ASP A 132 12.45 19.91 -4.73
N LEU A 133 13.36 20.55 -5.48
CA LEU A 133 14.57 19.90 -5.98
C LEU A 133 15.53 19.48 -4.86
N THR A 134 15.76 20.34 -3.87
CA THR A 134 16.66 20.04 -2.75
C THR A 134 16.08 18.94 -1.85
N PHE A 135 14.77 18.99 -1.62
CA PHE A 135 14.01 17.99 -0.88
C PHE A 135 14.10 16.61 -1.51
N ASN A 136 13.82 16.52 -2.82
CA ASN A 136 13.87 15.26 -3.54
C ASN A 136 15.29 14.71 -3.58
N ARG A 137 16.33 15.56 -3.72
CA ARG A 137 17.73 15.13 -3.65
C ARG A 137 18.10 14.49 -2.33
N ARG A 138 17.71 15.09 -1.20
CA ARG A 138 17.99 14.52 0.14
C ARG A 138 17.27 13.19 0.34
N ARG A 139 16.00 13.11 -0.06
CA ARG A 139 15.23 11.87 -0.01
C ARG A 139 15.88 10.76 -0.85
N VAL A 140 16.28 11.06 -2.08
CA VAL A 140 17.01 10.11 -2.94
C VAL A 140 18.31 9.65 -2.26
N SER A 141 19.04 10.57 -1.63
CA SER A 141 20.27 10.24 -0.90
C SER A 141 20.02 9.30 0.27
N VAL A 142 18.99 9.54 1.09
CA VAL A 142 18.63 8.66 2.21
C VAL A 142 18.23 7.27 1.71
N LEU A 143 17.31 7.20 0.72
CA LEU A 143 16.88 5.93 0.13
C LEU A 143 18.08 5.13 -0.42
N ALA A 144 19.00 5.79 -1.13
CA ALA A 144 20.19 5.15 -1.68
C ALA A 144 21.15 4.65 -0.59
N SER A 145 21.33 5.42 0.48
CA SER A 145 22.23 5.08 1.58
C SER A 145 21.81 3.85 2.38
N LEU A 146 20.53 3.50 2.34
CA LEU A 146 19.98 2.32 3.00
C LEU A 146 20.25 1.01 2.23
N GLN A 147 20.83 1.09 1.02
CA GLN A 147 21.27 -0.11 0.32
C GLN A 147 22.56 -0.66 0.91
N ASN A 148 22.54 -1.91 1.36
CA ASN A 148 23.74 -2.63 1.73
C ASN A 148 24.62 -2.86 0.48
N PRO A 149 25.87 -2.35 0.46
CA PRO A 149 26.71 -2.40 -0.73
C PRO A 149 27.18 -3.82 -1.06
N ASP A 150 27.20 -4.74 -0.10
CA ASP A 150 27.66 -6.12 -0.29
C ASP A 150 26.54 -7.01 -0.78
N THR A 151 25.41 -7.00 -0.08
CA THR A 151 24.28 -7.92 -0.31
C THR A 151 23.24 -7.38 -1.29
N GLY A 152 23.14 -6.06 -1.45
CA GLY A 152 22.08 -5.41 -2.22
C GLY A 152 20.74 -5.27 -1.50
N ALA A 153 20.62 -5.82 -0.28
CA ALA A 153 19.45 -5.65 0.57
C ALA A 153 19.26 -4.17 0.94
N PHE A 154 18.03 -3.77 1.26
CA PHE A 154 17.75 -2.44 1.81
C PHE A 154 17.37 -2.56 3.27
N SER A 155 17.90 -1.65 4.08
CA SER A 155 17.52 -1.51 5.47
C SER A 155 16.30 -0.59 5.63
N GLY A 156 15.53 -0.80 6.70
CA GLY A 156 14.41 0.06 7.06
C GLY A 156 14.87 1.44 7.53
N ASP A 157 15.98 1.49 8.24
CA ASP A 157 16.60 2.68 8.83
C ASP A 157 18.10 2.43 9.09
N GLU A 158 18.73 3.31 9.86
CA GLU A 158 20.14 3.24 10.23
C GLU A 158 20.51 2.05 11.14
N TRP A 159 19.53 1.38 11.74
CA TRP A 159 19.74 0.26 12.67
C TRP A 159 19.87 -1.09 11.96
N GLY A 160 19.59 -1.13 10.65
CA GLY A 160 20.05 -2.21 9.78
C GLY A 160 19.10 -3.41 9.63
N GLU A 161 17.86 -3.36 10.12
CA GLU A 161 16.85 -4.40 9.80
C GLU A 161 16.66 -4.45 8.28
N THR A 162 16.76 -5.63 7.67
CA THR A 162 16.56 -5.81 6.22
C THR A 162 15.38 -6.72 5.89
N ASP A 163 14.57 -6.32 4.93
CA ASP A 163 13.40 -7.04 4.44
C ASP A 163 13.10 -6.63 2.98
N THR A 164 12.58 -7.54 2.17
CA THR A 164 11.96 -7.26 0.86
C THR A 164 10.98 -6.08 0.83
N ARG A 165 10.26 -5.78 1.94
CA ARG A 165 9.40 -4.60 2.12
C ARG A 165 10.17 -3.30 1.92
N PHE A 166 11.37 -3.22 2.48
CA PHE A 166 12.23 -2.04 2.37
C PHE A 166 12.84 -1.92 0.98
N LEU A 167 13.20 -3.06 0.38
CA LEU A 167 13.69 -3.12 -0.99
C LEU A 167 12.63 -2.64 -1.99
N TYR A 168 11.41 -3.16 -1.89
CA TYR A 168 10.28 -2.71 -2.70
C TYR A 168 10.01 -1.22 -2.47
N GLY A 169 9.99 -0.77 -1.21
CA GLY A 169 9.81 0.64 -0.88
C GLY A 169 10.85 1.54 -1.55
N ALA A 170 12.13 1.15 -1.49
CA ALA A 170 13.21 1.90 -2.14
C ALA A 170 13.02 1.98 -3.66
N LEU A 171 12.76 0.83 -4.32
CA LEU A 171 12.58 0.78 -5.77
C LEU A 171 11.32 1.53 -6.23
N ASN A 172 10.22 1.42 -5.48
CA ASN A 172 8.97 2.15 -5.74
C ASN A 172 9.19 3.67 -5.68
N ALA A 173 9.84 4.14 -4.63
CA ALA A 173 10.10 5.57 -4.46
C ALA A 173 11.10 6.10 -5.49
N LEU A 174 12.19 5.37 -5.72
CA LEU A 174 13.23 5.77 -6.68
C LEU A 174 12.74 5.73 -8.13
N SER A 175 11.81 4.83 -8.49
CA SER A 175 11.20 4.84 -9.83
C SER A 175 10.28 6.05 -10.01
N ILE A 176 9.47 6.39 -9.00
CA ILE A 176 8.63 7.61 -9.04
C ILE A 176 9.50 8.88 -9.14
N LEU A 177 10.66 8.88 -8.49
CA LEU A 177 11.63 9.97 -8.47
C LEU A 177 12.58 9.99 -9.67
N ASP A 178 12.43 9.07 -10.63
CA ASP A 178 13.33 8.90 -11.78
C ASP A 178 14.82 8.85 -11.38
N SER A 179 15.10 8.17 -10.28
CA SER A 179 16.42 8.15 -9.61
C SER A 179 16.95 6.74 -9.38
N MET A 180 16.44 5.74 -10.10
CA MET A 180 16.90 4.34 -10.01
C MET A 180 18.39 4.14 -10.29
N HIS A 181 19.03 5.08 -11.00
CA HIS A 181 20.46 5.03 -11.35
C HIS A 181 21.41 5.24 -10.16
N VAL A 182 20.91 5.67 -9.00
CA VAL A 182 21.74 5.94 -7.80
C VAL A 182 22.01 4.69 -6.95
N ILE A 183 21.35 3.57 -7.25
CA ILE A 183 21.48 2.30 -6.53
C ILE A 183 22.08 1.21 -7.41
N ASN A 184 22.61 0.17 -6.79
CA ASN A 184 23.02 -1.03 -7.50
C ASN A 184 21.81 -1.96 -7.71
N LEU A 185 21.12 -1.78 -8.84
CA LEU A 185 19.91 -2.53 -9.16
C LEU A 185 20.18 -4.04 -9.32
N ASP A 186 21.31 -4.43 -9.91
CA ASP A 186 21.65 -5.85 -10.09
C ASP A 186 21.82 -6.57 -8.75
N LYS A 187 22.46 -5.92 -7.77
CA LYS A 187 22.57 -6.48 -6.41
C LYS A 187 21.22 -6.56 -5.72
N ALA A 188 20.36 -5.55 -5.85
CA ALA A 188 19.00 -5.59 -5.31
C ALA A 188 18.21 -6.77 -5.89
N ILE A 189 18.26 -6.98 -7.22
CA ILE A 189 17.60 -8.11 -7.88
C ILE A 189 18.19 -9.44 -7.40
N ASN A 190 19.51 -9.55 -7.25
CA ASN A 190 20.14 -10.76 -6.72
C ASN A 190 19.69 -11.06 -5.29
N HIS A 191 19.49 -10.04 -4.45
CA HIS A 191 18.91 -10.22 -3.13
C HIS A 191 17.47 -10.74 -3.20
N VAL A 192 16.61 -10.15 -4.06
CA VAL A 192 15.24 -10.66 -4.27
C VAL A 192 15.24 -12.13 -4.71
N LYS A 193 16.14 -12.51 -5.63
CA LYS A 193 16.30 -13.91 -6.05
C LYS A 193 16.67 -14.84 -4.90
N SER A 194 17.46 -14.36 -3.94
CA SER A 194 17.84 -15.16 -2.77
C SER A 194 16.69 -15.40 -1.79
N CYS A 195 15.58 -14.63 -1.90
CA CYS A 195 14.36 -14.83 -1.13
C CYS A 195 13.36 -15.81 -1.81
N LEU A 196 13.63 -16.26 -3.05
CA LEU A 196 12.78 -17.22 -3.77
C LEU A 196 12.94 -18.62 -3.17
N ASN A 197 11.83 -19.23 -2.78
CA ASN A 197 11.78 -20.56 -2.20
C ASN A 197 11.45 -21.65 -3.23
N LEU A 198 11.61 -22.90 -2.79
CA LEU A 198 11.31 -24.09 -3.59
C LEU A 198 9.83 -24.19 -4.00
N ASP A 199 8.91 -23.52 -3.34
CA ASP A 199 7.50 -23.51 -3.74
C ASP A 199 7.19 -22.51 -4.88
N GLY A 200 8.17 -21.71 -5.29
CA GLY A 200 8.04 -20.69 -6.33
C GLY A 200 7.62 -19.32 -5.81
N ALA A 201 7.40 -19.17 -4.51
CA ALA A 201 7.03 -17.91 -3.85
C ALA A 201 8.21 -17.35 -3.03
N PHE A 202 8.03 -16.15 -2.46
CA PHE A 202 9.11 -15.44 -1.78
C PHE A 202 8.86 -15.29 -0.28
N GLY A 203 9.90 -15.47 0.51
CA GLY A 203 9.96 -15.01 1.90
C GLY A 203 10.37 -13.54 2.00
N PHE A 204 10.27 -12.97 3.20
CA PHE A 204 10.71 -11.60 3.47
C PHE A 204 12.24 -11.43 3.50
N THR A 205 12.95 -12.52 3.78
CA THR A 205 14.42 -12.63 3.81
C THR A 205 14.83 -14.02 3.30
N PRO A 206 16.10 -14.22 2.92
CA PRO A 206 16.58 -15.51 2.42
C PRO A 206 16.36 -16.64 3.43
N GLY A 207 15.69 -17.71 2.98
CA GLY A 207 15.37 -18.87 3.82
C GLY A 207 14.14 -18.72 4.72
N ALA A 208 13.48 -17.55 4.74
CA ALA A 208 12.20 -17.37 5.42
C ALA A 208 11.07 -18.10 4.67
N GLU A 209 10.04 -18.51 5.39
CA GLU A 209 8.82 -19.10 4.83
C GLU A 209 8.20 -18.16 3.77
N SER A 210 7.74 -18.74 2.65
CA SER A 210 7.02 -17.99 1.61
C SER A 210 5.78 -17.32 2.18
N HIS A 211 5.61 -16.03 1.92
CA HIS A 211 4.52 -15.22 2.45
C HIS A 211 3.96 -14.32 1.36
N ALA A 212 2.63 -14.19 1.24
CA ALA A 212 2.01 -13.40 0.18
C ALA A 212 2.49 -11.93 0.15
N GLY A 213 2.74 -11.33 1.32
CA GLY A 213 3.37 -10.00 1.42
C GLY A 213 4.83 -9.95 0.95
N GLY A 214 5.64 -10.97 1.25
CA GLY A 214 7.03 -11.08 0.76
C GLY A 214 7.07 -11.33 -0.76
N THR A 215 6.14 -12.15 -1.25
CA THR A 215 5.87 -12.34 -2.68
C THR A 215 5.47 -11.05 -3.37
N PHE A 216 4.51 -10.29 -2.83
CA PHE A 216 4.10 -9.00 -3.40
C PHE A 216 5.27 -8.03 -3.52
N THR A 217 6.04 -7.85 -2.45
CA THR A 217 7.15 -6.89 -2.43
C THR A 217 8.28 -7.32 -3.38
N SER A 218 8.64 -8.60 -3.37
CA SER A 218 9.62 -9.18 -4.30
C SER A 218 9.20 -9.03 -5.76
N LEU A 219 7.95 -9.39 -6.07
CA LEU A 219 7.42 -9.33 -7.42
C LEU A 219 7.18 -7.88 -7.90
N GLY A 220 6.77 -6.99 -7.00
CA GLY A 220 6.66 -5.56 -7.26
C GLY A 220 8.01 -4.94 -7.57
N ALA A 221 9.06 -5.30 -6.82
CA ALA A 221 10.44 -4.89 -7.11
C ALA A 221 10.91 -5.39 -8.49
N LEU A 222 10.65 -6.66 -8.82
CA LEU A 222 10.98 -7.22 -10.13
C LEU A 222 10.17 -6.56 -11.26
N SER A 223 8.91 -6.22 -11.02
CA SER A 223 8.06 -5.51 -11.98
C SER A 223 8.60 -4.12 -12.29
N ILE A 224 8.98 -3.36 -11.25
CA ILE A 224 9.63 -2.04 -11.40
C ILE A 224 10.95 -2.16 -12.16
N ALA A 225 11.73 -3.21 -11.86
CA ALA A 225 13.01 -3.47 -12.51
C ALA A 225 12.90 -4.04 -13.93
N GLY A 226 11.71 -4.38 -14.41
CA GLY A 226 11.52 -5.04 -15.71
C GLY A 226 12.08 -6.47 -15.77
N ARG A 227 12.12 -7.16 -14.63
CA ARG A 227 12.78 -8.47 -14.46
C ARG A 227 11.85 -9.63 -14.07
N LEU A 228 10.60 -9.57 -14.55
CA LEU A 228 9.65 -10.68 -14.39
C LEU A 228 10.09 -11.96 -15.13
N ASP A 229 11.06 -11.88 -16.05
CA ASP A 229 11.70 -13.02 -16.70
C ASP A 229 12.38 -13.99 -15.71
N LEU A 230 12.66 -13.53 -14.49
CA LEU A 230 13.29 -14.32 -13.44
C LEU A 230 12.32 -15.21 -12.66
N VAL A 231 11.02 -15.09 -12.90
CA VAL A 231 9.98 -15.76 -12.12
C VAL A 231 9.33 -16.84 -12.98
N ASP A 232 9.18 -18.04 -12.42
CA ASP A 232 8.28 -19.05 -12.97
C ASP A 232 6.83 -18.63 -12.71
N ILE A 233 6.22 -18.01 -13.71
CA ILE A 233 4.91 -17.35 -13.61
C ILE A 233 3.81 -18.34 -13.21
N ASP A 234 3.74 -19.50 -13.84
CA ASP A 234 2.64 -20.43 -13.60
C ASP A 234 2.82 -21.16 -12.26
N ARG A 235 4.06 -21.45 -11.85
CA ARG A 235 4.33 -21.99 -10.51
C ARG A 235 3.95 -21.00 -9.41
N LEU A 236 4.36 -19.74 -9.56
CA LEU A 236 3.99 -18.71 -8.59
C LEU A 236 2.48 -18.49 -8.56
N ALA A 237 1.83 -18.46 -9.72
CA ALA A 237 0.38 -18.30 -9.82
C ALA A 237 -0.37 -19.47 -9.15
N ALA A 238 0.13 -20.70 -9.27
CA ALA A 238 -0.44 -21.86 -8.58
C ALA A 238 -0.38 -21.65 -7.05
N TRP A 239 0.79 -21.32 -6.51
CA TRP A 239 0.98 -21.04 -5.08
C TRP A 239 0.05 -19.92 -4.57
N LEU A 240 -0.10 -18.84 -5.36
CA LEU A 240 -0.98 -17.72 -5.03
C LEU A 240 -2.46 -18.10 -5.09
N SER A 241 -2.87 -18.91 -6.08
CA SER A 241 -4.27 -19.36 -6.22
C SER A 241 -4.71 -20.27 -5.07
N GLU A 242 -3.80 -21.09 -4.55
CA GLU A 242 -4.02 -21.95 -3.37
C GLU A 242 -4.12 -21.16 -2.06
N ARG A 243 -4.03 -19.83 -2.09
CA ARG A 243 -4.35 -18.99 -0.94
C ARG A 243 -5.84 -18.76 -0.77
N GLN A 244 -6.67 -19.01 -1.79
CA GLN A 244 -8.10 -18.83 -1.67
C GLN A 244 -8.74 -19.98 -0.90
N LEU A 245 -9.33 -19.65 0.25
CA LEU A 245 -9.95 -20.62 1.15
C LEU A 245 -11.43 -20.84 0.83
N PRO A 246 -12.05 -21.92 1.37
CA PRO A 246 -13.49 -22.15 1.20
C PRO A 246 -14.40 -21.01 1.69
N SER A 247 -13.91 -20.14 2.59
CA SER A 247 -14.60 -18.92 3.02
C SER A 247 -14.73 -17.87 1.90
N GLY A 248 -13.93 -18.01 0.83
CA GLY A 248 -13.78 -17.07 -0.28
C GLY A 248 -12.64 -16.08 -0.10
N GLY A 249 -12.19 -15.87 1.15
CA GLY A 249 -11.05 -15.02 1.49
C GLY A 249 -9.70 -15.67 1.14
N LEU A 250 -8.65 -14.87 1.26
CA LEU A 250 -7.27 -15.25 0.93
C LEU A 250 -6.42 -15.26 2.19
N ASN A 251 -5.52 -16.22 2.33
CA ASN A 251 -4.53 -16.23 3.41
C ASN A 251 -3.12 -15.82 2.91
N GLY A 252 -2.25 -15.48 3.86
CA GLY A 252 -0.88 -15.10 3.55
C GLY A 252 0.08 -16.26 3.36
N ARG A 253 -0.27 -17.40 3.95
CA ARG A 253 0.56 -18.60 4.06
C ARG A 253 -0.32 -19.85 4.12
N PRO A 254 0.18 -21.00 3.65
CA PRO A 254 -0.51 -22.27 3.83
C PRO A 254 -0.94 -22.51 5.28
N GLU A 255 -2.09 -23.16 5.46
CA GLU A 255 -2.63 -23.53 6.79
C GLU A 255 -2.89 -22.34 7.75
N LYS A 256 -3.03 -21.11 7.23
CA LYS A 256 -3.47 -19.93 7.98
C LYS A 256 -4.89 -19.51 7.60
N LEU A 257 -5.50 -18.71 8.46
CA LEU A 257 -6.82 -18.11 8.22
C LEU A 257 -6.75 -17.06 7.11
N GLU A 258 -7.89 -16.84 6.46
CA GLU A 258 -8.08 -15.74 5.51
C GLU A 258 -7.94 -14.37 6.18
N ASP A 259 -7.60 -13.33 5.43
CA ASP A 259 -7.53 -11.95 5.91
C ASP A 259 -7.76 -11.02 4.70
N VAL A 260 -8.59 -9.98 4.88
CA VAL A 260 -8.93 -9.01 3.82
C VAL A 260 -7.69 -8.40 3.17
N CYS A 261 -6.60 -8.13 3.88
CA CYS A 261 -5.43 -7.50 3.31
C CYS A 261 -4.75 -8.36 2.22
N TYR A 262 -4.89 -9.69 2.26
CA TYR A 262 -4.42 -10.57 1.18
C TYR A 262 -5.23 -10.44 -0.11
N SER A 263 -6.42 -9.83 -0.05
CA SER A 263 -7.13 -9.36 -1.25
C SER A 263 -6.33 -8.35 -2.04
N TRP A 264 -5.36 -7.67 -1.41
CA TRP A 264 -4.37 -6.89 -2.12
C TRP A 264 -3.12 -7.70 -2.40
N TRP A 265 -2.43 -8.26 -1.39
CA TRP A 265 -1.10 -8.87 -1.58
C TRP A 265 -1.11 -10.03 -2.59
N VAL A 266 -2.15 -10.87 -2.58
CA VAL A 266 -2.28 -11.99 -3.53
C VAL A 266 -2.79 -11.51 -4.88
N LEU A 267 -3.86 -10.71 -4.93
CA LEU A 267 -4.45 -10.27 -6.21
C LEU A 267 -3.51 -9.36 -7.00
N SER A 268 -2.83 -8.42 -6.34
CA SER A 268 -1.86 -7.54 -7.01
C SER A 268 -0.73 -8.38 -7.62
N SER A 269 -0.22 -9.37 -6.90
CA SER A 269 0.79 -10.30 -7.41
C SER A 269 0.30 -11.06 -8.64
N LEU A 270 -0.92 -11.62 -8.59
CA LEU A 270 -1.54 -12.28 -9.75
C LEU A 270 -1.81 -11.32 -10.92
N ALA A 271 -2.15 -10.06 -10.64
CA ALA A 271 -2.36 -9.04 -11.65
C ALA A 271 -1.05 -8.67 -12.36
N MET A 272 0.06 -8.50 -11.63
CA MET A 272 1.39 -8.21 -12.19
C MET A 272 1.83 -9.29 -13.20
N ILE A 273 1.44 -10.54 -12.98
CA ILE A 273 1.81 -11.68 -13.84
C ILE A 273 0.70 -12.14 -14.79
N GLY A 274 -0.41 -11.39 -14.90
CA GLY A 274 -1.50 -11.69 -15.83
C GLY A 274 -2.26 -12.99 -15.52
N ARG A 275 -2.42 -13.32 -14.23
CA ARG A 275 -3.09 -14.54 -13.73
C ARG A 275 -4.24 -14.27 -12.76
N LEU A 276 -4.75 -13.04 -12.74
CA LEU A 276 -5.86 -12.66 -11.86
C LEU A 276 -7.11 -13.55 -12.01
N HIS A 277 -7.36 -14.08 -13.21
CA HIS A 277 -8.47 -14.99 -13.52
C HIS A 277 -8.39 -16.37 -12.84
N TRP A 278 -7.30 -16.68 -12.13
CA TRP A 278 -7.15 -17.94 -11.37
C TRP A 278 -7.85 -17.90 -10.01
N ILE A 279 -8.34 -16.73 -9.59
CA ILE A 279 -9.12 -16.56 -8.37
C ILE A 279 -10.61 -16.55 -8.70
N ASN A 280 -11.39 -17.18 -7.83
CA ASN A 280 -12.84 -17.03 -7.87
C ASN A 280 -13.22 -15.63 -7.38
N LYS A 281 -13.44 -14.73 -8.35
CA LYS A 281 -13.77 -13.32 -8.14
C LYS A 281 -15.03 -13.14 -7.30
N GLU A 282 -16.07 -13.92 -7.55
CA GLU A 282 -17.38 -13.78 -6.91
C GLU A 282 -17.29 -14.11 -5.41
N GLN A 283 -16.58 -15.19 -5.06
CA GLN A 283 -16.38 -15.58 -3.67
C GLN A 283 -15.54 -14.55 -2.90
N LEU A 284 -14.45 -14.07 -3.50
CA LEU A 284 -13.59 -13.07 -2.85
C LEU A 284 -14.31 -11.72 -2.70
N THR A 285 -15.06 -11.29 -3.70
CA THR A 285 -15.90 -10.07 -3.61
C THR A 285 -16.87 -10.18 -2.45
N ARG A 286 -17.58 -11.32 -2.31
CA ARG A 286 -18.49 -11.54 -1.18
C ARG A 286 -17.77 -11.61 0.16
N PHE A 287 -16.56 -12.16 0.22
CA PHE A 287 -15.75 -12.15 1.45
C PHE A 287 -15.43 -10.72 1.89
N ILE A 288 -14.85 -9.90 1.02
CA ILE A 288 -14.51 -8.49 1.34
C ILE A 288 -15.75 -7.72 1.80
N LEU A 289 -16.87 -7.84 1.08
CA LEU A 289 -18.11 -7.14 1.42
C LEU A 289 -18.75 -7.61 2.73
N ARG A 290 -18.47 -8.83 3.20
CA ARG A 290 -18.91 -9.30 4.53
C ARG A 290 -18.07 -8.72 5.68
N CYS A 291 -16.86 -8.25 5.39
CA CYS A 291 -15.95 -7.68 6.39
C CYS A 291 -16.17 -6.18 6.62
N GLN A 292 -17.08 -5.55 5.89
CA GLN A 292 -17.35 -4.12 6.02
C GLN A 292 -18.33 -3.85 7.17
N ASP A 293 -18.22 -2.70 7.82
CA ASP A 293 -19.27 -2.15 8.66
C ASP A 293 -20.17 -1.26 7.79
N THR A 294 -21.42 -1.68 7.58
CA THR A 294 -22.37 -0.97 6.70
C THR A 294 -23.04 0.23 7.36
N ASP A 295 -22.89 0.38 8.67
CA ASP A 295 -23.51 1.46 9.44
C ASP A 295 -22.53 2.61 9.65
N HIS A 296 -21.33 2.27 10.16
CA HIS A 296 -20.31 3.24 10.54
C HIS A 296 -19.19 3.38 9.51
N GLY A 297 -19.03 2.39 8.62
CA GLY A 297 -17.99 2.35 7.62
C GLY A 297 -16.69 1.74 8.12
N GLY A 298 -15.76 1.52 7.20
CA GLY A 298 -14.56 0.73 7.44
C GLY A 298 -14.73 -0.74 7.04
N ILE A 299 -13.60 -1.40 6.82
CA ILE A 299 -13.50 -2.84 6.54
C ILE A 299 -12.52 -3.43 7.55
N ALA A 300 -12.84 -4.59 8.10
CA ALA A 300 -12.02 -5.33 9.06
C ALA A 300 -11.22 -6.45 8.37
N ASP A 301 -10.31 -7.08 9.12
CA ASP A 301 -9.59 -8.31 8.72
C ASP A 301 -10.59 -9.43 8.34
N ARG A 302 -11.55 -9.71 9.22
CA ARG A 302 -12.61 -10.70 9.06
C ARG A 302 -13.95 -10.19 9.62
N PRO A 303 -15.07 -10.85 9.29
CA PRO A 303 -16.34 -10.57 9.98
C PRO A 303 -16.20 -10.82 11.49
N GLY A 304 -16.67 -9.87 12.29
CA GLY A 304 -16.55 -9.88 13.76
C GLY A 304 -15.35 -9.12 14.30
N ASP A 305 -14.36 -8.79 13.46
CA ASP A 305 -13.19 -8.00 13.87
C ASP A 305 -13.46 -6.49 13.80
N MET A 306 -12.64 -5.71 14.51
CA MET A 306 -12.70 -4.25 14.48
C MET A 306 -12.24 -3.71 13.12
N VAL A 307 -12.90 -2.65 12.65
CA VAL A 307 -12.53 -2.01 11.38
C VAL A 307 -11.31 -1.10 11.53
N ASP A 308 -10.46 -1.10 10.52
CA ASP A 308 -9.30 -0.21 10.43
C ASP A 308 -9.11 0.32 9.01
N VAL A 309 -8.37 1.43 8.89
CA VAL A 309 -8.15 2.09 7.59
C VAL A 309 -7.20 1.29 6.70
N PHE A 310 -6.37 0.41 7.26
CA PHE A 310 -5.48 -0.49 6.51
C PHE A 310 -6.29 -1.53 5.73
N HIS A 311 -7.16 -2.29 6.39
CA HIS A 311 -8.07 -3.25 5.77
C HIS A 311 -9.13 -2.56 4.91
N THR A 312 -9.58 -1.36 5.28
CA THR A 312 -10.43 -0.53 4.41
C THR A 312 -9.75 -0.24 3.08
N HIS A 313 -8.50 0.21 3.11
CA HIS A 313 -7.73 0.48 1.91
C HIS A 313 -7.50 -0.77 1.06
N PHE A 314 -7.00 -1.85 1.65
CA PHE A 314 -6.67 -3.07 0.90
C PHE A 314 -7.90 -3.87 0.46
N GLY A 315 -9.02 -3.77 1.19
CA GLY A 315 -10.31 -4.28 0.76
C GLY A 315 -10.83 -3.53 -0.47
N VAL A 316 -10.81 -2.19 -0.45
CA VAL A 316 -11.21 -1.36 -1.60
C VAL A 316 -10.27 -1.56 -2.80
N ALA A 317 -8.96 -1.65 -2.58
CA ALA A 317 -7.99 -1.92 -3.64
C ALA A 317 -8.16 -3.33 -4.24
N GLY A 318 -8.44 -4.35 -3.41
CA GLY A 318 -8.80 -5.69 -3.87
C GLY A 318 -10.06 -5.70 -4.73
N LEU A 319 -11.12 -5.01 -4.29
CA LEU A 319 -12.36 -4.85 -5.09
C LEU A 319 -12.09 -4.12 -6.42
N SER A 320 -11.21 -3.11 -6.42
CA SER A 320 -10.79 -2.40 -7.64
C SER A 320 -10.09 -3.35 -8.63
N LEU A 321 -9.14 -4.18 -8.17
CA LEU A 321 -8.49 -5.19 -9.01
C LEU A 321 -9.49 -6.21 -9.57
N LEU A 322 -10.49 -6.60 -8.78
CA LEU A 322 -11.57 -7.47 -9.23
C LEU A 322 -12.51 -6.77 -10.22
N GLY A 323 -12.43 -5.46 -10.42
CA GLY A 323 -13.32 -4.71 -11.30
C GLY A 323 -14.73 -4.57 -10.72
N TYR A 324 -14.83 -4.30 -9.42
CA TYR A 324 -16.10 -3.98 -8.77
C TYR A 324 -16.68 -2.66 -9.34
N PRO A 325 -17.98 -2.61 -9.71
CA PRO A 325 -18.57 -1.43 -10.33
C PRO A 325 -18.45 -0.16 -9.48
N GLY A 326 -18.10 0.95 -10.12
CA GLY A 326 -18.04 2.27 -9.47
C GLY A 326 -16.70 2.61 -8.80
N LEU A 327 -15.75 1.66 -8.73
CA LEU A 327 -14.40 1.95 -8.26
C LEU A 327 -13.47 2.39 -9.39
N ALA A 328 -12.55 3.31 -9.09
CA ALA A 328 -11.46 3.64 -10.00
C ALA A 328 -10.43 2.50 -10.07
N GLU A 329 -9.71 2.38 -11.19
CA GLU A 329 -8.66 1.38 -11.36
C GLU A 329 -7.45 1.69 -10.47
N VAL A 330 -6.93 0.67 -9.80
CA VAL A 330 -5.68 0.70 -9.04
C VAL A 330 -4.54 0.07 -9.86
N ASP A 331 -3.34 0.63 -9.74
CA ASP A 331 -2.12 0.06 -10.30
C ASP A 331 -1.58 -1.06 -9.40
N PRO A 332 -1.49 -2.33 -9.87
CA PRO A 332 -1.07 -3.46 -9.05
C PRO A 332 0.38 -3.37 -8.59
N VAL A 333 1.25 -2.63 -9.30
CA VAL A 333 2.67 -2.49 -8.96
C VAL A 333 2.88 -1.44 -7.89
N TYR A 334 2.13 -0.33 -7.95
CA TYR A 334 2.37 0.85 -7.09
C TYR A 334 1.33 1.05 -5.99
N CYS A 335 0.22 0.34 -6.01
CA CYS A 335 -0.90 0.53 -5.07
C CYS A 335 -1.46 1.97 -5.08
N MET A 336 -1.45 2.62 -6.23
CA MET A 336 -1.97 3.98 -6.43
C MET A 336 -3.07 3.96 -7.49
N PRO A 337 -3.97 4.97 -7.54
CA PRO A 337 -4.91 5.09 -8.64
C PRO A 337 -4.14 5.11 -9.97
N LYS A 338 -4.57 4.31 -10.93
CA LYS A 338 -3.86 4.10 -12.21
C LYS A 338 -3.64 5.39 -13.00
N VAL A 339 -4.55 6.36 -12.86
CA VAL A 339 -4.40 7.71 -13.44
C VAL A 339 -3.17 8.44 -12.92
N VAL A 340 -2.76 8.19 -11.67
CA VAL A 340 -1.56 8.78 -11.05
C VAL A 340 -0.31 8.12 -11.62
N THR A 341 -0.30 6.79 -11.74
CA THR A 341 0.89 6.05 -12.23
C THR A 341 1.11 6.23 -13.72
N GLN A 342 0.05 6.36 -14.52
CA GLN A 342 0.15 6.69 -15.95
C GLN A 342 0.77 8.06 -16.21
N ALA A 343 0.70 8.98 -15.24
CA ALA A 343 1.31 10.30 -15.34
C ALA A 343 2.80 10.28 -14.98
N LEU A 344 3.32 9.19 -14.41
CA LEU A 344 4.74 9.07 -14.11
C LEU A 344 5.56 9.12 -15.41
N PRO A 345 6.81 9.62 -15.36
CA PRO A 345 7.71 9.53 -16.50
C PRO A 345 7.73 8.07 -16.96
N PRO A 346 7.62 7.80 -18.28
CA PRO A 346 7.79 6.42 -18.75
C PRO A 346 9.15 5.96 -18.22
N ASN A 347 9.15 4.94 -17.35
CA ASN A 347 10.36 4.22 -16.96
C ASN A 347 11.15 4.07 -18.24
N SER A 348 12.32 4.72 -18.31
CA SER A 348 13.12 4.81 -19.53
C SER A 348 13.21 3.41 -20.11
N LYS A 349 12.41 3.16 -21.16
CA LYS A 349 12.20 1.83 -21.71
C LYS A 349 13.58 1.23 -21.96
N ARG A 350 13.90 0.15 -21.27
CA ARG A 350 14.98 -0.75 -21.64
C ARG A 350 14.39 -2.13 -21.79
#